data_AF-A0A1U7GHP3-F1
#
_entry.id   AF-A0A1U7GHP3-F1
#
_cell.length_a   1.000
_cell.length_b   1.000
_cell.length_c   1.000
_cell.angle_alpha   90.00
_cell.angle_beta   90.00
_cell.angle_gamma   90.00
#
_symmetry.space_group_name_H-M   'P 1'
#
loop_
_entity.id
_entity.type
_entity.pdbx_description
1 polymer ?
#
loop_
_entity_poly.entity_id
_entity_poly.type
_entity_poly.pdbx_seq_one_letter_code
_entity_poly.pdbx_strand_id
1 'polypeptide(L)' 'MTRTTACPDGSDLLALATEGVAAPAVRSHVDACRSCLRKLRRLKAEVVHLRSSMGRHLGPAPATVVPRSAAGGD' A
#
# COMPACT_ATOMS: atom_id res chain seq x y z
N MET A 1 33.16 3.04 20.50
CA MET A 1 32.74 1.96 19.57
C MET A 1 31.45 2.41 18.89
N THR A 2 31.54 2.89 17.65
CA THR A 2 30.37 3.22 16.83
C THR A 2 29.74 1.91 16.33
N ARG A 3 28.70 1.43 17.01
CA ARG A 3 27.86 0.34 16.49
C ARG A 3 27.17 0.86 15.24
N THR A 4 27.74 0.57 14.07
CA THR A 4 27.04 0.66 12.79
C THR A 4 25.93 -0.38 12.85
N THR A 5 24.73 0.00 13.30
CA THR A 5 23.56 -0.88 13.21
C THR A 5 23.34 -1.17 11.73
N ALA A 6 23.49 -2.44 11.36
CA ALA A 6 23.21 -2.88 10.01
C ALA A 6 21.79 -2.47 9.61
N CYS A 7 21.59 -2.22 8.31
CA CYS A 7 20.25 -1.91 7.82
C CYS A 7 19.31 -3.10 8.07
N PRO A 8 18.05 -2.85 8.47
CA PRO A 8 17.06 -3.91 8.64
C PRO A 8 16.82 -4.65 7.32
N ASP A 9 16.40 -5.90 7.46
CA ASP A 9 16.12 -6.78 6.34
C ASP A 9 14.95 -6.29 5.48
N GLY A 10 14.90 -6.76 4.24
CA GLY A 10 13.84 -6.39 3.30
C GLY A 10 12.44 -6.74 3.81
N SER A 11 12.30 -7.85 4.52
CA SER A 11 11.04 -8.33 5.11
C SER A 11 10.49 -7.36 6.15
N ASP A 12 11.36 -6.81 7.01
CA ASP A 12 10.97 -5.85 8.05
C ASP A 12 10.53 -4.52 7.42
N LEU A 13 11.25 -4.08 6.38
CA LEU A 13 10.86 -2.88 5.62
C LEU A 13 9.53 -3.07 4.88
N LEU A 14 9.27 -4.27 4.37
CA LEU A 14 8.01 -4.61 3.72
C LEU A 14 6.85 -4.64 4.72
N ALA A 15 7.03 -5.28 5.88
CA ALA A 15 6.02 -5.29 6.95
C ALA A 15 5.67 -3.87 7.43
N LEU A 16 6.69 -3.00 7.54
CA LEU A 16 6.49 -1.58 7.82
C LEU A 16 5.76 -0.84 6.68
N ALA A 17 5.92 -1.25 5.43
CA ALA A 17 5.27 -0.65 4.27
C ALA A 17 3.80 -1.07 4.11
N THR A 18 3.44 -2.30 4.47
CA THR A 18 2.10 -2.88 4.26
C THR A 18 1.12 -2.57 5.38
N GLU A 19 1.53 -2.79 6.63
CA GLU A 19 0.64 -2.75 7.82
C GLU A 19 1.11 -1.75 8.88
N GLY A 20 2.30 -1.16 8.68
CA GLY A 20 2.93 -0.33 9.70
C GLY A 20 3.41 -1.13 10.91
N VAL A 21 3.26 -2.46 10.92
CA VAL A 21 3.67 -3.34 12.01
C VAL A 21 5.13 -3.72 11.80
N ALA A 22 6.02 -3.00 12.46
CA ALA A 22 7.43 -3.36 12.57
C ALA A 22 7.92 -3.07 13.97
N ALA A 23 8.97 -3.78 14.40
CA ALA A 23 9.58 -3.56 15.70
C ALA A 23 9.97 -2.07 15.86
N PRO A 24 9.82 -1.49 17.07
CA PRO A 24 10.18 -0.09 17.33
C PRO A 24 11.61 0.27 16.92
N ALA A 25 12.54 -0.69 17.06
CA ALA A 25 13.93 -0.55 16.64
C ALA A 25 14.08 -0.35 15.13
N VAL A 26 13.28 -1.04 14.31
CA VAL A 26 13.28 -0.88 12.85
C VAL A 26 12.76 0.49 12.46
N ARG A 27 11.67 0.96 13.09
CA ARG A 27 11.15 2.32 12.85
C ARG A 27 12.19 3.38 13.18
N SER A 28 12.78 3.29 14.37
CA SER A 28 13.84 4.21 14.82
C SER A 28 15.03 4.22 13.86
N HIS A 29 15.48 3.05 13.38
CA HIS A 29 16.53 2.97 12.38
C HIS A 29 16.13 3.63 11.06
N VAL A 30 14.91 3.38 10.55
CA VAL A 30 14.45 3.92 9.26
C VAL A 30 14.37 5.46 9.29
N ASP A 31 13.94 6.04 10.41
CA ASP A 31 13.96 7.49 10.60
C ASP A 31 15.39 8.07 10.59
N ALA A 32 16.36 7.34 11.16
CA ALA A 32 17.76 7.76 11.18
C ALA A 32 18.53 7.48 9.88
N CYS A 33 18.15 6.45 9.11
CA CYS A 33 18.88 5.97 7.94
C CYS A 33 18.20 6.40 6.63
N ARG A 34 18.77 7.41 5.95
CA ARG A 34 18.23 7.92 4.67
C ARG A 34 18.08 6.86 3.58
N SER A 35 18.95 5.86 3.54
CA SER A 35 18.86 4.78 2.57
C SER A 35 17.67 3.86 2.83
N CYS A 36 17.41 3.50 4.08
CA CYS A 36 16.24 2.72 4.48
C CYS A 36 14.94 3.53 4.31
N LEU A 37 14.97 4.83 4.59
CA LEU A 37 13.84 5.73 4.36
C LEU A 37 13.43 5.76 2.86
N ARG A 38 14.41 5.86 1.95
CA ARG A 38 14.15 5.82 0.50
C ARG A 38 13.55 4.48 0.06
N LYS A 39 14.11 3.36 0.55
CA LYS A 39 13.59 2.01 0.27
C LYS A 39 12.15 1.87 0.77
N LEU A 40 11.86 2.30 2.00
CA LEU A 40 10.51 2.25 2.57
C LEU A 40 9.50 3.05 1.74
N ARG A 41 9.86 4.27 1.32
CA ARG A 41 8.97 5.10 0.48
C ARG A 41 8.66 4.41 -0.85
N ARG A 42 9.66 3.79 -1.48
CA ARG A 42 9.47 3.03 -2.72
C ARG A 42 8.53 1.84 -2.50
N LEU A 43 8.76 1.04 -1.46
CA LEU A 43 7.90 -0.09 -1.11
C LEU A 43 6.45 0.35 -0.86
N LYS A 44 6.24 1.46 -0.15
CA LYS A 44 4.89 2.01 0.06
C LYS A 44 4.19 2.38 -1.24
N ALA A 45 4.91 3.00 -2.19
CA ALA A 45 4.35 3.33 -3.50
C ALA A 45 3.97 2.06 -4.30
N GLU A 46 4.83 1.04 -4.27
CA GLU A 46 4.55 -0.26 -4.91
C GLU A 46 3.34 -0.96 -4.27
N VAL A 47 3.24 -0.98 -2.94
CA VAL A 47 2.07 -1.53 -2.22
C VAL A 47 0.78 -0.80 -2.60
N VAL A 48 0.80 0.53 -2.66
CA VAL A 48 -0.36 1.33 -3.09
C VAL A 48 -0.74 0.97 -4.53
N HIS A 49 0.23 0.94 -5.45
CA HIS A 49 -0.01 0.59 -6.84
C HIS A 49 -0.64 -0.81 -6.98
N LEU A 50 -0.09 -1.80 -6.27
CA LEU A 50 -0.60 -3.16 -6.25
C LEU A 50 -2.04 -3.23 -5.70
N ARG A 51 -2.32 -2.54 -4.59
CA ARG A 51 -3.68 -2.47 -4.01
C ARG A 51 -4.67 -1.81 -4.97
N SER A 52 -4.28 -0.74 -5.64
CA SER A 52 -5.12 -0.07 -6.64
C SER A 52 -5.37 -0.93 -7.88
N SER A 53 -4.37 -1.68 -8.33
CA SER A 53 -4.50 -2.62 -9.46
C SER A 53 -5.45 -3.77 -9.10
N MET A 54 -5.29 -4.38 -7.93
CA MET A 54 -6.17 -5.44 -7.44
C MET A 54 -7.60 -4.95 -7.17
N GLY A 55 -7.76 -3.75 -6.60
CA GLY A 55 -9.08 -3.15 -6.36
C GLY A 55 -9.84 -2.82 -7.64
N ARG A 56 -9.14 -2.54 -8.75
CA ARG A 56 -9.75 -2.34 -10.07
C ARG A 56 -10.34 -3.62 -10.67
N HIS A 57 -9.88 -4.80 -10.25
CA HIS A 57 -10.47 -6.07 -10.66
C HIS A 57 -11.71 -6.48 -9.85
N LEU A 58 -12.02 -5.76 -8.76
CA LEU A 58 -13.19 -5.98 -7.89
C LEU A 58 -14.15 -4.77 -7.92
N GLY A 59 -14.15 -4.00 -9.00
CA GLY A 59 -15.09 -2.88 -9.16
C GLY A 59 -16.55 -3.33 -8.99
N PRO A 60 -17.43 -2.48 -8.42
CA PRO A 60 -18.85 -2.81 -8.32
C PRO A 60 -19.36 -3.18 -9.71
N ALA A 61 -20.03 -4.32 -9.82
CA ALA A 61 -20.70 -4.71 -11.06
C ALA A 61 -21.46 -3.49 -11.59
N PRO A 62 -21.33 -3.12 -12.89
CA PRO A 62 -22.09 -2.02 -13.43
C PRO A 62 -23.55 -2.37 -13.17
N ALA A 63 -24.20 -1.60 -12.29
CA ALA A 63 -25.63 -1.66 -12.12
C ALA A 63 -26.17 -1.24 -13.49
N THR A 64 -26.57 -2.23 -14.29
CA THR A 64 -27.31 -2.03 -15.51
C THR A 64 -28.59 -1.33 -15.10
N VAL A 65 -28.56 -0.01 -15.11
CA VAL A 65 -29.75 0.82 -14.98
C VAL A 65 -30.53 0.55 -16.25
N VAL A 66 -31.45 -0.39 -16.19
CA VAL A 66 -32.43 -0.63 -17.25
C VAL A 66 -33.33 0.60 -17.26
N PRO A 67 -33.33 1.45 -18.31
CA PRO A 67 -34.33 2.49 -18.41
C PRO A 67 -35.69 1.81 -18.57
N ARG A 68 -36.56 2.01 -17.59
CA ARG A 68 -37.96 1.56 -17.66
C ARG A 68 -38.67 2.47 -18.64
N SER A 69 -38.80 2.03 -19.89
CA SER A 69 -39.63 2.70 -20.89
C SER A 69 -41.06 2.81 -20.36
N ALA A 70 -41.45 4.02 -19.98
CA ALA A 70 -42.83 4.37 -19.70
C ALA A 70 -43.57 4.43 -21.04
N ALA A 71 -44.29 3.36 -21.38
CA ALA A 71 -45.29 3.39 -22.43
C ALA A 71 -46.53 4.10 -21.87
N GLY A 72 -46.73 5.35 -22.29
CA GLY A 72 -48.05 5.96 -22.28
C GLY A 72 -48.88 5.39 -23.44
N GLY A 73 -50.15 5.10 -23.17
CA GLY A 73 -51.13 4.68 -24.17
C GLY A 73 -52.51 4.80 -23.57
N ASP A 74 -53.23 5.79 -24.09
CA ASP A 74 -54.61 6.23 -23.83
C ASP A 74 -55.65 5.09 -23.81
#